data_AF-A0A182LJX9-F1
#
_entry.id   AF-A0A182LJX9-F1
#
_cell.length_a   1.000
_cell.length_b   1.000
_cell.length_c   1.000
_cell.angle_alpha   90.00
_cell.angle_beta   90.00
_cell.angle_gamma   90.00
#
_symmetry.space_group_name_H-M   'P 1'
#
loop_
_entity.id
_entity.type
_entity.pdbx_description
1 polymer ?
#
loop_
_entity_poly.entity_id
_entity_poly.type
_entity_poly.pdbx_seq_one_letter_code
_entity_poly.pdbx_strand_id
1 'polypeptide(L)'
;MASTNATTSSNYWDFLFTELADPRTNHWPLISSPVPGLTIIASYLYFVLNFGPKYMANRKPFQMQKTLVVYNFIQVLVSIYLFAEGLDGAWLRHYSWRCQPVDFNDNPAAMRVARGCYIYFLAKISELLDTVFFTLRKKDNQITFLHLYHHTVMPMISWGATKYYPGGHGTFIGVINSFVHIVMYTYYMMAAMGPQYQKYLWWKKYITNLQMIQFGMAFAHSAQLLWTDCGYPRWSVFFTLPNAIFFYMLFNDFYKKSYGSKKAQPTPVTATDSASAVKSIENNNSPKVASKEL
;
A
#
# COMPACT_ATOMS: atom_id res chain seq x y z
N MET A 1 12.37 42.80 26.09
CA MET A 1 11.12 42.04 26.26
C MET A 1 11.13 40.87 25.27
N ALA A 2 11.66 39.71 25.67
CA ALA A 2 11.59 38.48 24.87
C ALA A 2 11.98 37.29 25.75
N SER A 3 11.01 36.58 26.36
CA SER A 3 11.24 35.24 26.94
C SER A 3 9.97 34.52 27.48
N THR A 4 8.77 34.76 26.93
CA THR A 4 7.54 34.06 27.39
C THR A 4 7.00 32.98 26.45
N ASN A 5 7.56 32.81 25.24
CA ASN A 5 7.07 31.82 24.28
C ASN A 5 7.78 30.46 24.31
N ALA A 6 8.97 30.37 24.92
CA ALA A 6 9.77 29.14 24.94
C ALA A 6 9.27 28.12 25.98
N THR A 7 8.74 28.57 27.11
CA THR A 7 8.30 27.71 28.23
C THR A 7 6.94 27.06 28.00
N THR A 8 6.04 27.72 27.26
CA THR A 8 4.70 27.16 27.00
C THR A 8 4.75 26.10 25.90
N SER A 9 5.60 26.29 24.88
CA SER A 9 5.76 25.33 23.77
C SER A 9 6.50 24.05 24.19
N SER A 10 7.48 24.13 25.08
CA SER A 10 8.10 22.94 25.70
C SER A 10 7.06 22.11 26.46
N ASN A 11 6.17 22.75 27.22
CA ASN A 11 5.15 22.05 28.00
C ASN A 11 4.15 21.28 27.11
N TYR A 12 3.70 21.86 25.99
CA TYR A 12 2.80 21.15 25.06
C TYR A 12 3.50 20.01 24.31
N TRP A 13 4.76 20.22 23.92
CA TRP A 13 5.55 19.19 23.25
C TRP A 13 5.77 17.98 24.14
N ASP A 14 6.20 18.21 25.38
CA ASP A 14 6.45 17.15 26.36
C ASP A 14 5.16 16.44 26.75
N PHE A 15 4.06 17.18 26.91
CA PHE A 15 2.74 16.58 27.13
C PHE A 15 2.35 15.62 25.99
N LEU A 16 2.47 16.06 24.73
CA LEU A 16 2.05 15.25 23.58
C LEU A 16 2.97 14.06 23.31
N PHE A 17 4.29 14.24 23.39
CA PHE A 17 5.25 13.23 22.94
C PHE A 17 5.94 12.45 24.05
N THR A 18 5.77 12.86 25.30
CA THR A 18 6.36 12.19 26.47
C THR A 18 5.28 11.70 27.44
N GLU A 19 4.35 12.56 27.87
CA GLU A 19 3.37 12.20 28.90
C GLU A 19 2.20 11.35 28.36
N LEU A 20 1.69 11.69 27.17
CA LEU A 20 0.60 10.95 26.53
C LEU A 20 1.08 9.64 25.86
N ALA A 21 2.39 9.51 25.63
CA ALA A 21 2.99 8.40 24.91
C ALA A 21 3.04 7.13 25.77
N ASP A 22 3.00 5.96 25.12
CA ASP A 22 3.22 4.68 25.79
C ASP A 22 4.70 4.62 26.26
N PRO A 23 4.96 4.50 27.58
CA PRO A 23 6.32 4.53 28.11
C PRO A 23 7.20 3.38 27.58
N ARG A 24 6.58 2.27 27.16
CA ARG A 24 7.28 1.06 26.71
C ARG A 24 7.94 1.22 25.36
N THR A 25 7.38 2.06 24.48
CA THR A 25 7.86 2.28 23.11
C THR A 25 8.50 3.66 22.93
N ASN A 26 8.31 4.58 23.88
CA ASN A 26 8.74 5.97 23.75
C ASN A 26 10.25 6.13 23.48
N HIS A 27 11.07 5.23 24.03
CA HIS A 27 12.52 5.26 23.84
C HIS A 27 13.00 4.55 22.56
N TRP A 28 12.11 3.95 21.77
CA TRP A 28 12.50 3.20 20.59
C TRP A 28 12.95 4.12 19.44
N PRO A 29 13.93 3.68 18.63
CA PRO A 29 14.42 4.48 17.51
C PRO A 29 13.28 4.88 16.57
N LEU A 30 13.25 6.16 16.16
CA LEU A 30 12.22 6.79 15.32
C LEU A 30 10.83 6.98 15.98
N ILE A 31 10.61 6.51 17.21
CA ILE A 31 9.33 6.68 17.96
C ILE A 31 9.42 7.83 18.97
N SER A 32 10.61 8.11 19.51
CA SER A 32 10.80 9.16 20.53
C SER A 32 10.25 10.53 20.13
N SER A 33 10.42 10.92 18.86
CA SER A 33 9.92 12.17 18.32
C SER A 33 9.27 11.92 16.96
N PRO A 34 8.25 12.72 16.56
CA PRO A 34 7.70 12.66 15.21
C PRO A 34 8.69 13.21 14.17
N VAL A 35 9.68 14.02 14.58
CA VAL A 35 10.56 14.76 13.67
C VAL A 35 11.30 13.83 12.71
N PRO A 36 12.00 12.76 13.16
CA PRO A 36 12.72 11.87 12.23
C PRO A 36 11.79 11.22 11.20
N GLY A 37 10.61 10.74 11.62
CA GLY A 37 9.63 10.12 10.72
C GLY A 37 9.09 11.12 9.68
N LEU A 38 8.73 12.33 10.13
CA LEU A 38 8.28 13.40 9.23
C LEU A 38 9.38 13.85 8.27
N THR A 39 10.64 13.91 8.71
CA THR A 39 11.78 14.23 7.84
C THR A 39 11.98 13.16 6.77
N ILE A 40 11.86 11.87 7.11
CA ILE A 40 11.91 10.77 6.14
C ILE A 40 10.80 10.91 5.09
N ILE A 41 9.55 11.14 5.53
CA ILE A 41 8.40 11.31 4.62
C ILE A 41 8.57 12.54 3.73
N ALA A 42 9.00 13.68 4.29
CA ALA A 42 9.22 14.91 3.52
C ALA A 42 10.31 14.72 2.47
N SER A 43 11.40 14.05 2.85
CA SER A 43 12.52 13.73 1.94
C SER A 43 12.08 12.74 0.85
N TYR A 44 11.29 11.74 1.20
CA TYR A 44 10.67 10.80 0.26
C TYR A 44 9.77 11.53 -0.75
N LEU A 45 8.86 12.40 -0.30
CA LEU A 45 7.97 13.16 -1.17
C LEU A 45 8.74 14.10 -2.09
N TYR A 46 9.73 14.82 -1.54
CA TYR A 46 10.62 15.67 -2.33
C TYR A 46 11.37 14.88 -3.41
N PHE A 47 11.89 13.69 -3.07
CA PHE A 47 12.55 12.81 -4.01
C PHE A 47 11.60 12.35 -5.11
N VAL A 48 10.45 11.77 -4.77
CA VAL A 48 9.53 11.16 -5.74
C VAL A 48 8.86 12.19 -6.64
N LEU A 49 8.48 13.36 -6.10
CA LEU A 49 7.70 14.37 -6.83
C LEU A 49 8.56 15.38 -7.60
N ASN A 50 9.83 15.56 -7.21
CA ASN A 50 10.64 16.65 -7.76
C ASN A 50 12.05 16.20 -8.15
N PHE A 51 12.89 15.84 -7.18
CA PHE A 51 14.31 15.60 -7.44
C PHE A 51 14.55 14.37 -8.32
N GLY A 52 13.93 13.23 -7.99
CA GLY A 52 14.10 11.96 -8.69
C GLY A 52 13.68 12.03 -10.17
N PRO A 53 12.48 12.53 -10.52
CA PRO A 53 12.09 12.70 -11.91
C PRO A 53 13.03 13.63 -12.69
N LYS A 54 13.46 14.75 -12.10
CA LYS A 54 14.43 15.67 -12.72
C LYS A 54 15.79 15.00 -12.94
N TYR A 55 16.28 14.27 -11.95
CA TYR A 55 17.53 13.53 -12.03
C TYR A 55 17.50 12.45 -13.12
N MET A 56 16.34 11.80 -13.31
CA MET A 56 16.14 10.74 -14.30
C MET A 56 15.69 11.23 -15.69
N ALA A 57 15.47 12.54 -15.88
CA ALA A 57 14.98 13.11 -17.13
C ALA A 57 15.88 12.72 -18.32
N ASN A 58 17.18 12.95 -18.18
CA ASN A 58 18.20 12.71 -19.22
C ASN A 58 18.97 11.39 -19.03
N ARG A 59 18.44 10.48 -18.19
CA ARG A 59 19.09 9.18 -17.90
C ARG A 59 18.23 8.02 -18.42
N LYS A 60 18.91 6.94 -18.77
CA LYS A 60 18.26 5.66 -19.06
C LYS A 60 17.72 5.05 -17.76
N PRO A 61 16.59 4.32 -17.79
CA PRO A 61 16.07 3.61 -16.61
C PRO A 61 17.14 2.70 -16.00
N PHE A 62 17.25 2.69 -14.67
CA PHE A 62 18.21 1.81 -14.00
C PHE A 62 17.78 0.33 -14.08
N GLN A 63 18.75 -0.52 -14.38
CA GLN A 63 18.58 -1.98 -14.42
C GLN A 63 18.86 -2.56 -13.04
N MET A 64 17.84 -2.62 -12.20
CA MET A 64 17.94 -3.03 -10.78
C MET A 64 17.25 -4.38 -10.52
N GLN A 65 17.26 -5.28 -11.49
CA GLN A 65 16.48 -6.53 -11.42
C GLN A 65 16.81 -7.37 -10.17
N LYS A 66 18.11 -7.65 -9.93
CA LYS A 66 18.55 -8.43 -8.78
C LYS A 66 18.20 -7.74 -7.45
N THR A 67 18.41 -6.42 -7.38
CA THR A 67 18.05 -5.61 -6.21
C THR A 67 16.56 -5.72 -5.90
N LEU A 68 15.69 -5.64 -6.91
CA LEU A 68 14.25 -5.78 -6.73
C LEU A 68 13.87 -7.19 -6.26
N VAL A 69 14.46 -8.24 -6.82
CA VAL A 69 14.18 -9.61 -6.38
C VAL A 69 14.54 -9.78 -4.91
N VAL A 70 15.74 -9.35 -4.50
CA VAL A 70 16.20 -9.43 -3.10
C VAL A 70 15.33 -8.59 -2.18
N TYR A 71 15.02 -7.35 -2.57
CA TYR A 71 14.18 -6.46 -1.80
C TYR A 71 12.77 -7.03 -1.60
N ASN A 72 12.10 -7.49 -2.66
CA ASN A 72 10.77 -8.08 -2.55
C ASN A 72 10.79 -9.38 -1.73
N PHE A 73 11.85 -10.18 -1.84
CA PHE A 73 12.03 -11.37 -1.01
C PHE A 73 12.12 -11.02 0.49
N ILE A 74 12.91 -10.00 0.84
CA ILE A 74 13.00 -9.50 2.22
C ILE A 74 11.63 -9.00 2.70
N GLN A 75 10.90 -8.25 1.87
CA GLN A 75 9.54 -7.80 2.21
C GLN A 75 8.58 -8.96 2.47
N VAL A 76 8.66 -10.04 1.68
CA VAL A 76 7.90 -11.27 1.94
C VAL A 76 8.24 -11.86 3.30
N LEU A 77 9.53 -12.00 3.63
CA LEU A 77 9.95 -12.56 4.93
C LEU A 77 9.48 -11.71 6.12
N VAL A 78 9.62 -10.38 6.03
CA VAL A 78 9.13 -9.46 7.06
C VAL A 78 7.62 -9.55 7.22
N SER A 79 6.88 -9.67 6.11
CA SER A 79 5.42 -9.82 6.12
C SER A 79 4.98 -11.16 6.71
N ILE A 80 5.69 -12.25 6.41
CA ILE A 80 5.46 -13.57 7.03
C ILE A 80 5.67 -13.49 8.54
N TYR A 81 6.78 -12.89 8.97
CA TYR A 81 7.09 -12.71 10.38
C TYR A 81 5.98 -11.92 11.10
N LEU A 82 5.59 -10.76 10.56
CA LEU A 82 4.53 -9.93 11.16
C LEU A 82 3.17 -10.64 11.21
N PHE A 83 2.83 -11.39 10.15
CA PHE A 83 1.59 -12.16 10.12
C PHE A 83 1.61 -13.29 11.16
N ALA A 84 2.70 -14.05 11.25
CA ALA A 84 2.85 -15.12 12.22
C ALA A 84 2.85 -14.60 13.66
N GLU A 85 3.60 -13.53 13.94
CA GLU A 85 3.65 -12.89 15.26
C GLU A 85 2.29 -12.32 15.68
N GLY A 86 1.57 -11.69 14.75
CA GLY A 86 0.24 -11.14 15.02
C GLY A 86 -0.82 -12.21 15.26
N LEU A 87 -0.74 -13.35 14.56
CA LEU A 87 -1.64 -14.48 14.81
C LEU A 87 -1.31 -15.16 16.15
N ASP A 88 -0.05 -15.56 16.33
CA ASP A 88 0.37 -16.34 17.50
C ASP A 88 0.38 -15.51 18.79
N GLY A 89 0.94 -14.30 18.74
CA GLY A 89 1.08 -13.40 19.89
C GLY A 89 -0.19 -12.63 20.24
N ALA A 90 -1.20 -12.61 19.37
CA ALA A 90 -2.45 -11.90 19.60
C ALA A 90 -3.69 -12.72 19.21
N TRP A 91 -4.05 -12.78 17.93
CA TRP A 91 -5.42 -13.11 17.48
C TRP A 91 -5.85 -14.57 17.61
N LEU A 92 -4.93 -15.53 17.62
CA LEU A 92 -5.27 -16.96 17.76
C LEU A 92 -5.33 -17.43 19.22
N ARG A 93 -4.70 -16.72 20.15
CA ARG A 93 -4.50 -17.20 21.53
C ARG A 93 -5.01 -16.26 22.60
N HIS A 94 -4.75 -14.96 22.45
CA HIS A 94 -4.84 -14.01 23.55
C HIS A 94 -5.94 -12.95 23.36
N TYR A 95 -6.27 -12.62 22.11
CA TYR A 95 -7.17 -11.50 21.81
C TYR A 95 -8.61 -11.93 21.53
N SER A 96 -9.54 -11.07 21.95
CA SER A 96 -10.95 -11.16 21.60
C SER A 96 -11.21 -10.59 20.20
N TRP A 97 -11.92 -11.36 19.38
CA TRP A 97 -12.37 -10.96 18.03
C TRP A 97 -13.51 -9.93 18.01
N ARG A 98 -14.04 -9.55 19.18
CA ARG A 98 -15.11 -8.54 19.29
C ARG A 98 -14.58 -7.17 19.67
N CYS A 99 -13.81 -7.10 20.73
CA CYS A 99 -13.24 -5.86 21.24
C CYS A 99 -12.04 -6.21 22.10
N GLN A 100 -10.90 -5.61 21.78
CA GLN A 100 -9.65 -5.88 22.47
C GLN A 100 -8.98 -4.58 22.94
N PRO A 101 -8.82 -4.36 24.27
CA PRO A 101 -8.04 -3.24 24.79
C PRO A 101 -6.56 -3.39 24.47
N VAL A 102 -5.83 -2.28 24.59
CA VAL A 102 -4.38 -2.31 24.65
C VAL A 102 -3.96 -2.69 26.07
N ASP A 103 -3.14 -3.72 26.19
CA ASP A 103 -2.44 -4.01 27.44
C ASP A 103 -1.20 -3.10 27.51
N PHE A 104 -1.18 -2.20 28.50
CA PHE A 104 -0.10 -1.23 28.73
C PHE A 104 0.98 -1.71 29.72
N ASN A 105 0.89 -2.96 30.20
CA ASN A 105 1.87 -3.51 31.13
C ASN A 105 3.16 -3.96 30.42
N ASP A 106 4.24 -4.10 31.18
CA ASP A 106 5.56 -4.59 30.70
C ASP A 106 5.67 -6.12 30.65
N ASN A 107 4.55 -6.84 30.65
CA ASN A 107 4.58 -8.29 30.58
C ASN A 107 5.09 -8.78 29.21
N PRO A 108 5.67 -9.99 29.13
CA PRO A 108 6.26 -10.50 27.88
C PRO A 108 5.29 -10.56 26.69
N ALA A 109 4.00 -10.81 26.92
CA ALA A 109 3.00 -10.89 25.86
C ALA A 109 2.67 -9.50 25.27
N ALA A 110 2.42 -8.53 26.13
CA ALA A 110 2.15 -7.15 25.73
C ALA A 110 3.36 -6.52 25.03
N MET A 111 4.57 -6.77 25.54
CA MET A 111 5.81 -6.34 24.89
C MET A 111 6.06 -7.02 23.54
N ARG A 112 5.66 -8.29 23.37
CA ARG A 112 5.73 -8.98 22.08
C ARG A 112 4.83 -8.29 21.04
N VAL A 113 3.60 -7.96 21.40
CA VAL A 113 2.68 -7.25 20.50
C VAL A 113 3.17 -5.83 20.19
N ALA A 114 3.65 -5.10 21.19
CA ALA A 114 4.20 -3.76 20.99
C ALA A 114 5.40 -3.76 20.01
N ARG A 115 6.31 -4.74 20.15
CA ARG A 115 7.41 -4.96 19.20
C ARG A 115 6.89 -5.28 17.80
N GLY A 116 5.82 -6.07 17.69
CA GLY A 116 5.14 -6.32 16.43
C GLY A 116 4.63 -5.03 15.75
N CYS A 117 3.98 -4.13 16.51
CA CYS A 117 3.56 -2.82 16.02
C CYS A 117 4.74 -1.98 15.51
N TYR A 118 5.85 -1.99 16.24
CA TYR A 118 7.06 -1.27 15.83
C TYR A 118 7.71 -1.83 14.58
N ILE A 119 7.84 -3.16 14.48
CA ILE A 119 8.37 -3.80 13.26
C ILE A 119 7.43 -3.54 12.08
N TYR A 120 6.12 -3.49 12.30
CA TYR A 120 5.15 -3.09 11.27
C TYR A 120 5.37 -1.65 10.81
N PHE A 121 5.60 -0.71 11.73
CA PHE A 121 5.98 0.68 11.38
C PHE A 121 7.27 0.74 10.56
N LEU A 122 8.32 0.03 10.99
CA LEU A 122 9.58 -0.06 10.23
C LEU A 122 9.37 -0.67 8.83
N ALA A 123 8.50 -1.67 8.72
CA ALA A 123 8.10 -2.22 7.42
C ALA A 123 7.49 -1.12 6.55
N LYS A 124 6.50 -0.36 7.05
CA LYS A 124 5.90 0.76 6.28
C LYS A 124 6.93 1.80 5.81
N ILE A 125 7.94 2.10 6.64
CA ILE A 125 9.06 2.98 6.24
C ILE A 125 9.89 2.35 5.12
N SER A 126 10.21 1.07 5.21
CA SER A 126 10.98 0.36 4.18
C SER A 126 10.23 0.31 2.83
N GLU A 127 8.90 0.23 2.86
CA GLU A 127 8.03 0.19 1.68
C GLU A 127 8.04 1.50 0.87
N LEU A 128 8.51 2.61 1.45
CA LEU A 128 8.75 3.86 0.71
C LEU A 128 9.73 3.66 -0.45
N LEU A 129 10.61 2.65 -0.35
CA LEU A 129 11.55 2.31 -1.42
C LEU A 129 10.85 1.81 -2.69
N ASP A 130 9.61 1.30 -2.61
CA ASP A 130 8.84 0.88 -3.79
C ASP A 130 8.72 2.02 -4.80
N THR A 131 8.32 3.19 -4.32
CA THR A 131 8.14 4.37 -5.17
C THR A 131 9.48 4.93 -5.63
N VAL A 132 10.53 4.86 -4.79
CA VAL A 132 11.89 5.24 -5.19
C VAL A 132 12.36 4.38 -6.37
N PHE A 133 12.13 3.06 -6.32
CA PHE A 133 12.44 2.17 -7.42
C PHE A 133 11.61 2.46 -8.67
N PHE A 134 10.34 2.84 -8.54
CA PHE A 134 9.53 3.25 -9.69
C PHE A 134 10.09 4.51 -10.36
N THR A 135 10.47 5.53 -9.59
CA THR A 135 11.09 6.75 -10.10
C THR A 135 12.42 6.45 -10.82
N LEU A 136 13.31 5.67 -10.20
CA LEU A 136 14.61 5.31 -10.80
C LEU A 136 14.50 4.42 -12.04
N ARG A 137 13.37 3.72 -12.21
CA ARG A 137 13.10 2.88 -13.39
C ARG A 137 12.21 3.57 -14.43
N LYS A 138 11.87 4.85 -14.22
CA LYS A 138 10.95 5.62 -15.08
C LYS A 138 9.63 4.88 -15.30
N LYS A 139 9.06 4.36 -14.21
CA LYS A 139 7.76 3.67 -14.17
C LYS A 139 6.70 4.59 -13.56
N ASP A 140 6.59 5.79 -14.11
CA ASP A 140 5.74 6.86 -13.58
C ASP A 140 4.25 6.46 -13.58
N ASN A 141 3.85 5.57 -14.49
CA ASN A 141 2.51 4.98 -14.52
C ASN A 141 2.17 4.13 -13.28
N GLN A 142 3.15 3.72 -12.49
CA GLN A 142 2.95 3.01 -11.22
C GLN A 142 2.82 3.98 -10.02
N ILE A 143 3.31 5.22 -10.16
CA ILE A 143 3.24 6.26 -9.12
C ILE A 143 1.87 6.96 -9.22
N THR A 144 0.83 6.23 -8.85
CA THR A 144 -0.54 6.76 -8.82
C THR A 144 -0.81 7.57 -7.55
N PHE A 145 -1.85 8.40 -7.56
CA PHE A 145 -2.31 9.09 -6.34
C PHE A 145 -2.61 8.10 -5.21
N LEU A 146 -3.26 6.97 -5.53
CA LEU A 146 -3.53 5.89 -4.57
C LEU A 146 -2.24 5.39 -3.91
N HIS A 147 -1.24 5.05 -4.74
CA HIS A 147 0.05 4.57 -4.26
C HIS A 147 0.73 5.61 -3.37
N LEU A 148 0.84 6.85 -3.83
CA LEU A 148 1.52 7.91 -3.10
C LEU A 148 0.81 8.26 -1.79
N TYR A 149 -0.52 8.37 -1.80
CA TYR A 149 -1.33 8.62 -0.61
C TYR A 149 -1.14 7.49 0.42
N HIS A 150 -1.26 6.24 -0.02
CA HIS A 150 -1.06 5.06 0.83
C HIS A 150 0.31 5.06 1.51
N HIS A 151 1.38 5.15 0.72
CA HIS A 151 2.75 5.09 1.24
C HIS A 151 3.13 6.31 2.08
N THR A 152 2.38 7.41 2.00
CA THR A 152 2.59 8.58 2.88
C THR A 152 1.84 8.41 4.20
N VAL A 153 0.56 8.01 4.16
CA VAL A 153 -0.31 7.95 5.33
C VAL A 153 -0.04 6.74 6.21
N MET A 154 0.27 5.57 5.63
CA MET A 154 0.47 4.35 6.41
C MET A 154 1.64 4.41 7.41
N PRO A 155 2.83 4.96 7.06
CA PRO A 155 3.89 5.20 8.03
C PRO A 155 3.47 6.16 9.16
N MET A 156 2.70 7.21 8.86
CA MET A 156 2.24 8.16 9.89
C MET A 156 1.26 7.52 10.87
N ILE A 157 0.30 6.75 10.36
CA ILE A 157 -0.68 6.04 11.20
C ILE A 157 0.01 4.97 12.06
N SER A 158 0.91 4.19 11.47
CA SER A 158 1.64 3.14 12.21
C SER A 158 2.60 3.72 13.25
N TRP A 159 3.19 4.89 12.99
CA TRP A 159 3.95 5.65 14.00
C TRP A 159 3.06 6.04 15.18
N GLY A 160 1.90 6.67 14.91
CA GLY A 160 0.96 7.07 15.96
C GLY A 160 0.43 5.89 16.78
N ALA A 161 0.08 4.79 16.12
CA ALA A 161 -0.33 3.57 16.81
C ALA A 161 0.79 3.02 17.71
N THR A 162 2.03 2.96 17.22
CA THR A 162 3.18 2.48 18.00
C THR A 162 3.49 3.40 19.18
N LYS A 163 3.31 4.72 19.01
CA LYS A 163 3.60 5.74 20.02
C LYS A 163 2.57 5.77 21.16
N TYR A 164 1.28 5.62 20.86
CA TYR A 164 0.21 5.91 21.81
C TYR A 164 -0.59 4.68 22.25
N TYR A 165 -0.75 3.67 21.40
CA TYR A 165 -1.57 2.48 21.69
C TYR A 165 -1.03 1.24 20.96
N PRO A 166 0.21 0.79 21.26
CA PRO A 166 0.89 -0.30 20.56
C PRO A 166 0.31 -1.67 20.93
N GLY A 167 -0.91 -1.97 20.45
CA GLY A 167 -1.59 -3.22 20.70
C GLY A 167 -3.11 -3.15 20.46
N GLY A 168 -3.83 -4.13 20.99
CA GLY A 168 -5.28 -4.18 20.98
C GLY A 168 -5.94 -4.26 19.60
N HIS A 169 -7.17 -3.75 19.52
CA HIS A 169 -8.09 -3.89 18.39
C HIS A 169 -7.51 -3.49 17.04
N GLY A 170 -6.72 -2.42 16.99
CA GLY A 170 -6.12 -1.90 15.74
C GLY A 170 -5.11 -2.85 15.10
N THR A 171 -4.50 -3.75 15.86
CA THR A 171 -3.49 -4.68 15.34
C THR A 171 -4.05 -5.65 14.30
N PHE A 172 -5.37 -5.91 14.30
CA PHE A 172 -6.03 -6.74 13.29
C PHE A 172 -5.73 -6.25 11.87
N ILE A 173 -5.78 -4.92 11.67
CA ILE A 173 -5.50 -4.28 10.37
C ILE A 173 -4.06 -4.59 9.93
N GLY A 174 -3.10 -4.52 10.86
CA GLY A 174 -1.70 -4.84 10.59
C GLY A 174 -1.50 -6.31 10.21
N VAL A 175 -2.20 -7.22 10.87
CA VAL A 175 -2.13 -8.68 10.58
C VAL A 175 -2.66 -8.99 9.19
N ILE A 176 -3.88 -8.55 8.88
CA ILE A 176 -4.46 -8.83 7.56
C ILE A 176 -3.69 -8.10 6.44
N ASN A 177 -3.15 -6.90 6.70
CA ASN A 177 -2.30 -6.20 5.74
C ASN A 177 -1.01 -6.97 5.48
N SER A 178 -0.39 -7.53 6.52
CA SER A 178 0.82 -8.34 6.40
C SER A 178 0.55 -9.58 5.52
N PHE A 179 -0.59 -10.26 5.71
CA PHE A 179 -0.99 -11.36 4.84
C PHE A 179 -1.11 -10.95 3.37
N VAL A 180 -1.78 -9.84 3.08
CA VAL A 180 -1.90 -9.33 1.71
C VAL A 180 -0.54 -8.92 1.15
N HIS A 181 0.35 -8.37 1.99
CA HIS A 181 1.71 -8.01 1.60
C HIS A 181 2.58 -9.23 1.26
N ILE A 182 2.40 -10.37 1.93
CA ILE A 182 3.04 -11.65 1.52
C ILE A 182 2.68 -11.96 0.07
N VAL A 183 1.39 -11.91 -0.26
CA VAL A 183 0.87 -12.22 -1.60
C VAL A 183 1.35 -11.18 -2.64
N MET A 184 1.25 -9.90 -2.31
CA MET A 184 1.60 -8.79 -3.19
C MET A 184 3.12 -8.75 -3.49
N TYR A 185 3.98 -8.85 -2.48
CA TYR A 185 5.43 -8.83 -2.68
C TYR A 185 5.93 -10.11 -3.35
N THR A 186 5.28 -11.26 -3.12
CA THR A 186 5.57 -12.48 -3.89
C THR A 186 5.28 -12.26 -5.38
N TYR A 187 4.16 -11.62 -5.71
CA TYR A 187 3.86 -11.24 -7.09
C TYR A 187 4.91 -10.28 -7.67
N TYR A 188 5.33 -9.24 -6.93
CA TYR A 188 6.34 -8.29 -7.40
C TYR A 188 7.72 -8.93 -7.57
N MET A 189 8.10 -9.84 -6.67
CA MET A 189 9.32 -10.63 -6.77
C MET A 189 9.32 -11.44 -8.09
N MET A 190 8.26 -12.19 -8.36
CA MET A 190 8.15 -12.97 -9.60
C MET A 190 8.09 -12.08 -10.85
N ALA A 191 7.41 -10.94 -10.77
CA ALA A 191 7.38 -9.96 -11.86
C ALA A 191 8.79 -9.40 -12.16
N ALA A 192 9.64 -9.25 -11.14
CA ALA A 192 11.01 -8.80 -11.28
C ALA A 192 11.96 -9.89 -11.83
N MET A 193 11.65 -11.18 -11.71
CA MET A 193 12.51 -12.27 -12.22
C MET A 193 12.57 -12.36 -13.75
N GLY A 194 11.71 -11.61 -14.46
CA GLY A 194 11.79 -11.42 -15.91
C GLY A 194 10.67 -12.09 -16.72
N PRO A 195 10.70 -11.97 -18.06
CA PRO A 195 9.61 -12.41 -18.95
C PRO A 195 9.24 -13.89 -18.80
N GLN A 196 10.23 -14.74 -18.51
CA GLN A 196 10.01 -16.17 -18.28
C GLN A 196 9.05 -16.49 -17.13
N TYR A 197 8.97 -15.61 -16.11
CA TYR A 197 8.07 -15.77 -14.97
C TYR A 197 6.79 -14.95 -15.10
N GLN A 198 6.87 -13.79 -15.77
CA GLN A 198 5.72 -12.89 -15.96
C GLN A 198 4.54 -13.56 -16.68
N LYS A 199 4.79 -14.53 -17.56
CA LYS A 199 3.73 -15.30 -18.25
C LYS A 199 2.82 -16.09 -17.30
N TYR A 200 3.28 -16.41 -16.09
CA TYR A 200 2.49 -17.13 -15.08
C TYR A 200 1.70 -16.20 -14.15
N LEU A 201 1.80 -14.88 -14.30
CA LEU A 201 1.20 -13.88 -13.42
C LEU A 201 -0.24 -13.50 -13.80
N TRP A 202 -1.03 -14.47 -14.26
CA TRP A 202 -2.44 -14.29 -14.66
C TRP A 202 -3.33 -13.85 -13.51
N TRP A 203 -2.91 -14.09 -12.27
CA TRP A 203 -3.70 -13.90 -11.06
C TRP A 203 -3.60 -12.48 -10.45
N LYS A 204 -2.99 -11.52 -11.16
CA LYS A 204 -2.88 -10.11 -10.74
C LYS A 204 -4.21 -9.52 -10.26
N LYS A 205 -5.31 -9.82 -10.96
CA LYS A 205 -6.65 -9.34 -10.63
C LYS A 205 -7.13 -9.82 -9.25
N TYR A 206 -6.78 -11.05 -8.86
CA TYR A 206 -7.18 -11.61 -7.57
C TYR A 206 -6.44 -10.94 -6.41
N ILE A 207 -5.25 -10.40 -6.62
CA ILE A 207 -4.56 -9.58 -5.60
C ILE A 207 -5.36 -8.32 -5.30
N THR A 208 -5.85 -7.63 -6.34
CA THR A 208 -6.68 -6.44 -6.15
C THR A 208 -7.99 -6.78 -5.43
N ASN A 209 -8.61 -7.92 -5.75
CA ASN A 209 -9.79 -8.41 -5.01
C ASN A 209 -9.46 -8.69 -3.54
N LEU A 210 -8.32 -9.32 -3.27
CA LEU A 210 -7.86 -9.60 -1.92
C LEU A 210 -7.64 -8.30 -1.12
N GLN A 211 -7.05 -7.28 -1.73
CA GLN A 211 -6.89 -5.95 -1.12
C GLN A 211 -8.25 -5.30 -0.80
N MET A 212 -9.24 -5.38 -1.69
CA MET A 212 -10.58 -4.85 -1.42
C MET A 212 -11.29 -5.59 -0.27
N ILE A 213 -11.18 -6.92 -0.23
CA ILE A 213 -11.71 -7.75 0.86
C ILE A 213 -11.03 -7.38 2.18
N GLN A 214 -9.71 -7.16 2.19
CA GLN A 214 -8.96 -6.70 3.36
C GLN A 214 -9.54 -5.40 3.94
N PHE A 215 -9.81 -4.39 3.10
CA PHE A 215 -10.41 -3.14 3.59
C PHE A 215 -11.83 -3.33 4.12
N GLY A 216 -12.63 -4.19 3.49
CA GLY A 216 -13.95 -4.56 3.99
C GLY A 216 -13.90 -5.22 5.37
N MET A 217 -12.99 -6.17 5.56
CA MET A 217 -12.77 -6.82 6.87
C MET A 217 -12.25 -5.83 7.92
N ALA A 218 -11.29 -4.97 7.55
CA ALA A 218 -10.76 -3.92 8.44
C ALA A 218 -11.86 -2.97 8.90
N PHE A 219 -12.75 -2.56 7.99
CA PHE A 219 -13.88 -1.71 8.28
C PHE A 219 -14.87 -2.39 9.23
N ALA A 220 -15.31 -3.61 8.90
CA ALA A 220 -16.27 -4.36 9.71
C ALA A 220 -15.75 -4.61 11.14
N HIS A 221 -14.49 -5.01 11.28
CA HIS A 221 -13.85 -5.21 12.57
C HIS A 221 -13.72 -3.89 13.34
N SER A 222 -13.24 -2.82 12.72
CA SER A 222 -13.09 -1.52 13.40
C SER A 222 -14.43 -0.88 13.78
N ALA A 223 -15.50 -1.14 13.02
CA ALA A 223 -16.84 -0.62 13.29
C ALA A 223 -17.43 -1.20 14.59
N GLN A 224 -16.99 -2.38 15.05
CA GLN A 224 -17.44 -2.96 16.33
C GLN A 224 -17.20 -2.03 17.53
N LEU A 225 -16.17 -1.18 17.47
CA LEU A 225 -15.84 -0.18 18.50
C LEU A 225 -16.87 0.97 18.61
N LEU A 226 -17.75 1.15 17.61
CA LEU A 226 -18.84 2.12 17.68
C LEU A 226 -19.93 1.69 18.68
N TRP A 227 -20.10 0.38 18.86
CA TRP A 227 -21.17 -0.19 19.69
C TRP A 227 -20.66 -0.94 20.92
N THR A 228 -19.36 -1.25 20.98
CA THR A 228 -18.76 -2.01 22.09
C THR A 228 -17.73 -1.16 22.82
N ASP A 229 -17.88 -1.00 24.14
CA ASP A 229 -16.83 -0.45 25.00
C ASP A 229 -15.95 -1.56 25.54
N CYS A 230 -14.64 -1.45 25.34
CA CYS A 230 -13.66 -2.30 26.02
C CYS A 230 -12.42 -1.52 26.46
N GLY A 231 -12.51 -0.18 26.58
CA GLY A 231 -11.36 0.65 26.94
C GLY A 231 -10.32 0.83 25.83
N TYR A 232 -10.58 0.34 24.61
CA TYR A 232 -9.78 0.70 23.44
C TYR A 232 -10.08 2.15 23.02
N PRO A 233 -9.10 2.95 22.58
CA PRO A 233 -9.32 4.37 22.31
C PRO A 233 -10.33 4.63 21.18
N ARG A 234 -11.57 4.97 21.53
CA ARG A 234 -12.67 5.21 20.56
C ARG A 234 -12.37 6.28 19.52
N TRP A 235 -11.55 7.26 19.90
CA TRP A 235 -11.18 8.32 18.98
C TRP A 235 -10.44 7.80 17.74
N SER A 236 -9.80 6.62 17.82
CA SER A 236 -9.13 6.01 16.67
C SER A 236 -10.11 5.73 15.53
N VAL A 237 -11.38 5.43 15.84
CA VAL A 237 -12.43 5.10 14.87
C VAL A 237 -12.73 6.27 13.94
N PHE A 238 -12.62 7.51 14.45
CA PHE A 238 -12.79 8.73 13.64
C PHE A 238 -11.71 8.89 12.57
N PHE A 239 -10.56 8.25 12.73
CA PHE A 239 -9.50 8.23 11.72
C PHE A 239 -9.54 6.95 10.88
N THR A 240 -9.77 5.79 11.51
CA THR A 240 -9.70 4.49 10.85
C THR A 240 -10.85 4.26 9.87
N LEU A 241 -12.10 4.56 10.23
CA LEU A 241 -13.25 4.28 9.34
C LEU A 241 -13.27 5.15 8.09
N PRO A 242 -13.09 6.49 8.17
CA PRO A 242 -13.03 7.31 6.97
C PRO A 242 -11.88 6.90 6.05
N ASN A 243 -10.71 6.58 6.61
CA ASN A 243 -9.57 6.14 5.83
C ASN A 243 -9.81 4.77 5.15
N ALA A 244 -10.45 3.82 5.84
CA ALA A 244 -10.83 2.53 5.26
C ALA A 244 -11.82 2.69 4.08
N ILE A 245 -12.82 3.57 4.23
CA ILE A 245 -13.77 3.90 3.16
C ILE A 245 -13.01 4.54 1.98
N PHE A 246 -12.14 5.50 2.25
CA PHE A 246 -11.38 6.20 1.23
C PHE A 246 -10.48 5.23 0.43
N PHE A 247 -9.74 4.35 1.11
CA PHE A 247 -8.97 3.30 0.43
C PHE A 247 -9.85 2.37 -0.40
N TYR A 248 -10.98 1.92 0.15
CA TYR A 248 -11.90 1.07 -0.60
C TYR A 248 -12.38 1.76 -1.88
N MET A 249 -12.73 3.05 -1.83
CA MET A 249 -13.14 3.82 -3.00
C MET A 249 -12.02 3.92 -4.04
N LEU A 250 -10.79 4.22 -3.62
CA LEU A 250 -9.65 4.33 -4.53
C LEU A 250 -9.30 2.98 -5.19
N PHE A 251 -9.35 1.88 -4.43
CA PHE A 251 -9.11 0.54 -4.98
C PHE A 251 -10.22 0.09 -5.93
N ASN A 252 -11.48 0.42 -5.62
CA ASN A 252 -12.61 0.15 -6.51
C ASN A 252 -12.49 0.95 -7.82
N ASP A 253 -12.09 2.22 -7.74
CA ASP A 253 -11.80 3.05 -8.93
C ASP A 253 -10.65 2.47 -9.76
N PHE A 254 -9.53 2.10 -9.11
CA PHE A 254 -8.41 1.42 -9.77
C PHE A 254 -8.85 0.11 -10.44
N TYR A 255 -9.66 -0.71 -9.76
CA TYR A 255 -10.17 -1.96 -10.28
C TYR A 255 -11.05 -1.75 -11.51
N LYS A 256 -11.99 -0.79 -11.46
CA LYS A 256 -12.86 -0.44 -12.60
C LYS A 256 -12.05 0.08 -13.79
N LYS A 257 -11.06 0.94 -13.56
CA LYS A 257 -10.20 1.48 -14.63
C LYS A 257 -9.28 0.43 -15.24
N SER A 258 -8.78 -0.51 -14.44
CA SER A 258 -7.80 -1.51 -14.88
C SER A 258 -8.43 -2.78 -15.47
N TYR A 259 -9.63 -3.15 -14.99
CA TYR A 259 -10.27 -4.42 -15.32
C TYR A 259 -11.74 -4.30 -15.75
N GLY A 260 -12.32 -3.11 -15.70
CA GLY A 260 -13.65 -2.87 -16.27
C GLY A 260 -13.64 -3.06 -17.77
N SER A 261 -14.70 -3.64 -18.32
CA SER A 261 -14.84 -3.83 -19.76
C SER A 261 -14.67 -2.50 -20.48
N LYS A 262 -13.72 -2.43 -21.42
CA LYS A 262 -13.71 -1.34 -22.41
C LYS A 262 -15.08 -1.37 -23.08
N LYS A 263 -15.91 -0.34 -22.90
CA LYS A 263 -17.00 -0.11 -23.85
C LYS A 263 -16.34 -0.05 -25.22
N ALA A 264 -16.80 -0.89 -26.15
CA ALA A 264 -16.37 -0.82 -27.53
C ALA A 264 -16.54 0.65 -27.95
N GLN A 265 -15.42 1.31 -28.24
CA GLN A 265 -15.47 2.58 -28.95
C GLN A 265 -16.22 2.27 -30.24
N PRO A 266 -17.28 3.04 -30.60
CA PRO A 266 -17.86 2.93 -31.92
C PRO A 266 -16.71 3.11 -32.91
N THR A 267 -16.48 2.10 -33.75
CA THR A 267 -15.58 2.21 -34.88
C THR A 267 -15.92 3.52 -35.60
N PRO A 268 -14.95 4.43 -35.85
CA PRO A 268 -15.22 5.56 -36.72
C PRO A 268 -15.74 4.98 -38.03
N VAL A 269 -16.99 5.30 -38.37
CA VAL A 269 -17.51 5.02 -39.71
C VAL A 269 -16.61 5.80 -40.65
N THR A 270 -15.71 5.10 -41.34
CA THR A 270 -14.92 5.67 -42.42
C THR A 270 -15.91 6.09 -43.50
N ALA A 271 -16.25 7.36 -43.53
CA ALA A 271 -17.01 7.98 -44.61
C ALA A 271 -16.10 8.16 -45.82
N THR A 272 -15.75 7.06 -46.48
CA THR A 272 -15.15 7.04 -47.83
C THR A 272 -15.31 5.63 -48.36
N ASP A 273 -16.39 5.39 -49.12
CA ASP A 273 -16.38 4.57 -50.35
C ASP A 273 -17.80 4.54 -50.95
N SER A 274 -18.24 5.70 -51.46
CA SER A 274 -19.42 5.82 -52.31
C SER A 274 -19.07 6.28 -53.73
N ALA A 275 -17.84 6.03 -54.19
CA ALA A 275 -17.37 6.53 -55.50
C ALA A 275 -16.70 5.49 -56.41
N SER A 276 -16.64 4.20 -56.04
CA SER A 276 -16.01 3.17 -56.91
C SER A 276 -16.92 2.03 -57.35
N ALA A 277 -18.22 2.04 -57.00
CA ALA A 277 -19.16 0.99 -57.38
C ALA A 277 -19.75 1.13 -58.81
N VAL A 278 -19.24 2.03 -59.67
CA VAL A 278 -19.81 2.28 -61.01
C VAL A 278 -18.88 1.87 -62.18
N LYS A 279 -17.69 1.30 -61.93
CA LYS A 279 -16.72 1.05 -63.01
C LYS A 279 -16.22 -0.38 -63.24
N SER A 280 -16.89 -1.41 -62.70
CA SER A 280 -16.43 -2.80 -62.89
C SER A 280 -17.50 -3.79 -63.35
N ILE A 281 -18.62 -3.34 -63.93
CA ILE A 281 -19.60 -4.24 -64.58
C ILE A 281 -19.15 -4.65 -66.00
N GLU A 282 -18.17 -3.97 -66.59
CA GLU A 282 -17.59 -4.36 -67.88
C GLU A 282 -16.15 -4.83 -67.68
N ASN A 283 -15.97 -6.12 -67.38
CA ASN A 283 -15.08 -6.97 -68.16
C ASN A 283 -15.00 -8.40 -67.61
N ASN A 284 -15.44 -9.31 -68.48
CA ASN A 284 -14.94 -10.67 -68.66
C ASN A 284 -15.23 -11.74 -67.60
N ASN A 285 -16.41 -12.32 -67.77
CA ASN A 285 -16.60 -13.77 -67.84
C ASN A 285 -15.45 -14.49 -68.57
N SER A 286 -14.69 -15.32 -67.86
CA SER A 286 -14.32 -16.70 -68.29
C SER A 286 -13.59 -17.45 -67.16
N PRO A 287 -13.70 -18.80 -67.09
CA PRO A 287 -13.56 -19.56 -65.85
C PRO A 287 -12.17 -20.21 -65.61
N LYS A 288 -11.86 -20.36 -64.32
CA LYS A 288 -11.08 -21.41 -63.62
C LYS A 288 -9.98 -22.18 -64.39
N VAL A 289 -8.74 -22.11 -63.89
CA VAL A 289 -7.81 -23.26 -63.84
C VAL A 289 -7.03 -23.25 -62.51
N ALA A 290 -6.88 -24.45 -61.94
CA ALA A 290 -6.23 -24.77 -60.68
C ALA A 290 -4.71 -24.96 -60.80
N SER A 291 -3.96 -24.71 -59.71
CA SER A 291 -2.69 -25.37 -59.32
C SER A 291 -2.18 -24.70 -58.03
N LYS A 292 -2.12 -25.40 -56.88
CA LYS A 292 -1.03 -26.26 -56.35
C LYS A 292 0.22 -25.50 -55.87
N GLU A 293 0.46 -25.63 -54.56
CA GLU A 293 1.74 -25.73 -53.82
C GLU A 293 2.81 -24.65 -53.96
N LEU A 294 3.08 -23.91 -52.87
CA LEU A 294 4.22 -24.11 -51.94
C LEU A 294 4.03 -23.24 -50.69
#